data_AF-A0A3D4P937-F1
#
_entry.id   AF-A0A3D4P937-F1
#
_cell.length_a   1.000
_cell.length_b   1.000
_cell.length_c   1.000
_cell.angle_alpha   90.00
_cell.angle_beta   90.00
_cell.angle_gamma   90.00
#
_symmetry.space_group_name_H-M   'P 1'
#
loop_
_entity.id
_entity.type
_entity.pdbx_description
1 polymer ?
#
loop_
_entity_poly.entity_id
_entity_poly.type
_entity_poly.pdbx_seq_one_letter_code
_entity_poly.pdbx_strand_id
1 'polypeptide(L)' 'MWWRAIIAGLVVAGVSELADRFPRLGALLLTLPVISIVAFIATWNKNQDLNTISQLARETLILVPLGLPFFIPLAFS' A
#
# COMPACT_ATOMS: atom_id res chain seq x y z
N MET A 1 -17.21 -5.43 -1.51
CA MET A 1 -16.92 -5.32 -0.06
C MET A 1 -15.72 -6.19 0.34
N TRP A 2 -15.68 -7.47 -0.03
CA TRP A 2 -14.69 -8.44 0.48
C TRP A 2 -13.38 -8.55 -0.33
N TRP A 3 -13.44 -8.33 -1.65
CA TRP A 3 -12.28 -8.54 -2.53
C TRP A 3 -11.05 -7.69 -2.15
N ARG A 4 -11.26 -6.49 -1.59
CA ARG A 4 -10.18 -5.61 -1.12
C ARG A 4 -9.42 -6.25 0.05
N ALA A 5 -10.14 -6.90 0.97
CA ALA A 5 -9.55 -7.60 2.10
C ALA A 5 -8.77 -8.84 1.66
N ILE A 6 -9.28 -9.57 0.65
CA ILE A 6 -8.57 -10.70 0.04
C ILE A 6 -7.24 -10.22 -0.57
N ILE A 7 -7.26 -9.13 -1.35
CA ILE A 7 -6.03 -8.59 -1.94
C ILE A 7 -5.07 -8.10 -0.85
N ALA A 8 -5.57 -7.41 0.18
CA ALA A 8 -4.73 -6.97 1.29
C ALA A 8 -4.06 -8.14 2.01
N GLY A 9 -4.82 -9.21 2.29
CA GLY A 9 -4.28 -10.43 2.88
C GLY A 9 -3.23 -11.11 2.00
N LEU A 10 -3.46 -11.18 0.67
CA LEU A 10 -2.51 -11.74 -0.28
C LEU A 10 -1.22 -10.90 -0.38
N VAL A 11 -1.32 -9.57 -0.33
CA VAL A 11 -0.13 -8.70 -0.33
C VAL A 11 0.69 -8.94 0.94
N VAL A 12 0.05 -8.99 2.10
CA VAL A 12 0.74 -9.24 3.37
C VAL A 12 1.41 -10.62 3.37
N ALA A 13 0.68 -11.68 3.02
CA ALA A 13 1.22 -13.03 2.92
C ALA A 13 2.35 -13.12 1.89
N GLY A 14 2.17 -12.47 0.74
CA GLY A 14 3.18 -12.41 -0.32
C GLY A 14 4.45 -11.70 0.13
N VAL A 15 4.34 -10.59 0.86
CA VAL A 15 5.51 -9.88 1.42
C VAL A 15 6.24 -10.79 2.41
N SER A 16 5.55 -11.48 3.32
CA SER A 16 6.17 -12.40 4.27
C SER A 16 6.96 -13.51 3.57
N GLU A 17 6.33 -14.23 2.64
CA GLU A 17 6.98 -15.34 1.92
C GLU A 17 8.16 -14.86 1.05
N LEU A 18 8.02 -13.71 0.37
CA LEU A 18 9.12 -13.16 -0.43
C LEU A 18 10.25 -12.61 0.46
N ALA A 19 9.94 -12.00 1.60
CA ALA A 19 10.95 -11.47 2.49
C ALA A 19 11.83 -12.59 3.08
N ASP A 20 11.22 -13.74 3.41
CA ASP A 20 11.93 -14.90 3.95
C ASP A 20 12.94 -15.51 2.96
N ARG A 21 12.59 -15.54 1.66
CA ARG A 21 13.47 -16.10 0.61
C ARG A 21 14.38 -15.08 -0.05
N PHE A 22 13.85 -13.88 -0.31
CA PHE A 22 14.48 -12.80 -1.06
C PHE A 22 14.12 -11.43 -0.46
N PRO A 23 14.79 -10.99 0.62
CA PRO A 23 14.45 -9.77 1.37
C PRO A 23 14.26 -8.53 0.49
N ARG A 24 15.07 -8.39 -0.56
CA ARG A 24 15.00 -7.26 -1.50
C ARG A 24 13.71 -7.25 -2.33
N LEU A 25 13.21 -8.41 -2.73
CA LEU A 25 11.94 -8.54 -3.45
C LEU A 25 10.75 -8.35 -2.51
N GLY A 26 10.83 -8.84 -1.27
CA GLY A 26 9.84 -8.56 -0.23
C GLY A 26 9.72 -7.06 0.03
N ALA A 27 10.85 -6.36 0.17
CA ALA A 27 10.89 -4.90 0.30
C ALA A 27 10.31 -4.18 -0.92
N LEU A 28 10.65 -4.62 -2.14
CA LEU A 28 10.07 -4.06 -3.37
C LEU A 28 8.55 -4.20 -3.36
N LEU A 29 8.02 -5.40 -3.07
CA LEU A 29 6.59 -5.65 -3.02
C LEU A 29 5.91 -4.79 -1.95
N LEU A 30 6.53 -4.64 -0.77
CA LEU A 30 6.03 -3.81 0.32
C LEU A 30 5.96 -2.31 -0.06
N THR A 31 6.90 -1.82 -0.88
CA THR A 31 6.91 -0.42 -1.32
C THR A 31 5.89 -0.10 -2.41
N LEU A 32 5.37 -1.11 -3.12
CA LEU A 32 4.36 -0.88 -4.15
C LEU A 32 3.05 -0.39 -3.52
N PRO A 33 2.41 0.66 -4.07
CA PRO A 33 1.18 1.23 -3.53
C PRO A 33 -0.05 0.39 -3.94
N VAL A 34 0.01 -0.94 -3.84
CA VAL A 34 -1.03 -1.87 -4.28
C VAL A 34 -2.35 -1.59 -3.57
N ILE A 35 -2.30 -1.37 -2.25
CA ILE A 35 -3.49 -1.07 -1.45
C ILE A 35 -4.13 0.25 -1.89
N SER A 36 -3.33 1.27 -2.16
CA SER A 36 -3.81 2.57 -2.66
C SER A 36 -4.46 2.44 -4.04
N ILE A 37 -3.84 1.70 -4.96
CA ILE A 37 -4.40 1.41 -6.29
C ILE A 37 -5.75 0.69 -6.16
N VAL A 38 -5.81 -0.35 -5.33
CA VAL A 38 -7.04 -1.09 -5.06
C VAL A 38 -8.11 -0.15 -4.52
N ALA A 39 -7.77 0.73 -3.58
CA ALA A 39 -8.68 1.73 -3.00
C ALA A 39 -9.16 2.76 -4.04
N PHE A 40 -8.31 3.22 -4.95
CA PHE A 40 -8.70 4.16 -6.01
C PHE A 40 -9.65 3.52 -7.03
N ILE A 41 -9.34 2.31 -7.53
CA ILE A 41 -10.22 1.55 -8.43
C ILE A 41 -11.58 1.32 -7.77
N ALA A 42 -11.54 0.93 -6.50
CA ALA A 42 -12.69 0.74 -5.65
C ALA A 42 -13.60 1.97 -5.51
N THR A 43 -12.99 3.14 -5.34
CA THR A 43 -13.69 4.43 -5.19
C THR A 43 -14.26 4.88 -6.52
N TRP A 44 -13.48 4.73 -7.60
CA TRP A 44 -13.92 4.98 -8.96
C TRP A 44 -15.18 4.18 -9.31
N ASN A 45 -15.17 2.87 -9.05
CA ASN A 45 -16.28 1.99 -9.37
C ASN A 45 -17.57 2.27 -8.58
N LYS A 46 -17.49 3.00 -7.46
CA LYS A 46 -18.68 3.35 -6.67
C LYS A 46 -19.35 4.62 -7.16
N ASN A 47 -18.58 5.69 -7.32
CA ASN A 47 -19.12 7.04 -7.48
C ASN A 47 -18.61 7.75 -8.75
N GLN A 48 -17.63 7.18 -9.47
CA GLN A 48 -16.92 7.79 -10.61
C GLN A 48 -16.48 9.25 -10.35
N ASP A 49 -16.18 9.57 -9.09
CA ASP A 49 -15.83 10.91 -8.66
C ASP A 49 -14.31 11.09 -8.62
N LEU A 50 -13.80 11.85 -9.61
CA LEU A 50 -12.38 12.20 -9.72
C LEU A 50 -11.92 13.10 -8.56
N ASN A 51 -12.79 13.93 -7.99
CA ASN A 51 -12.41 14.83 -6.90
C ASN A 51 -12.07 14.03 -5.63
N THR A 52 -12.90 13.05 -5.28
CA THR A 52 -12.63 12.16 -4.15
C THR A 52 -11.31 11.40 -4.33
N ILE A 53 -11.03 10.88 -5.53
CA ILE A 53 -9.78 10.16 -5.81
C ILE A 53 -8.57 11.09 -5.72
N SER A 54 -8.67 12.29 -6.30
CA SER A 54 -7.61 13.31 -6.27
C SER A 54 -7.30 13.76 -4.85
N GLN A 55 -8.33 14.01 -4.04
CA GLN A 55 -8.17 14.35 -2.63
C GLN A 55 -7.47 13.23 -1.86
N LEU A 56 -7.92 11.97 -2.01
CA LEU A 56 -7.30 10.84 -1.33
C LEU A 56 -5.84 10.63 -1.77
N ALA A 57 -5.53 10.82 -3.05
CA ALA A 57 -4.17 10.75 -3.56
C ALA A 57 -3.29 11.86 -2.97
N ARG A 58 -3.80 13.10 -2.88
CA ARG A 58 -3.09 14.23 -2.28
C ARG A 58 -2.81 14.00 -0.80
N GLU A 59 -3.80 13.56 -0.03
CA GLU A 59 -3.62 13.26 1.39
C GLU A 59 -2.61 12.11 1.57
N THR A 60 -2.72 11.06 0.75
CA THR A 60 -1.74 9.95 0.78
C THR A 60 -0.32 10.46 0.52
N LEU A 61 -0.13 11.34 -0.47
CA LEU A 61 1.17 11.90 -0.81
C LEU A 61 1.79 12.70 0.36
N ILE A 62 0.97 13.45 1.10
CA ILE A 62 1.42 14.25 2.25
C ILE A 62 1.72 13.35 3.46
N LEU A 63 0.93 12.30 3.65
CA LEU A 63 1.05 11.40 4.81
C LEU A 63 2.15 10.34 4.66
N VAL A 64 2.52 9.94 3.43
CA VAL A 64 3.59 8.95 3.19
C VAL A 64 4.92 9.35 3.86
N PRO A 65 5.42 10.60 3.72
CA PRO A 65 6.61 11.05 4.43
C PRO A 65 6.54 10.88 5.95
N LEU A 66 5.35 11.01 6.55
CA LEU A 66 5.17 10.82 8.00
C LEU A 66 5.35 9.36 8.44
N GLY A 67 5.23 8.41 7.50
CA GLY A 67 5.53 6.99 7.75
C GLY A 67 7.01 6.65 7.67
N LEU A 68 7.83 7.44 6.96
CA LEU A 68 9.26 7.16 6.78
C LEU A 68 10.05 7.05 8.10
N PRO A 69 9.81 7.89 9.14
CA PRO A 69 10.49 7.76 10.42
C PRO A 69 10.38 6.38 11.08
N PHE A 70 9.31 5.61 10.82
CA PHE A 70 9.15 4.25 11.34
C PHE A 70 10.27 3.30 10.89
N PHE A 71 10.82 3.50 9.69
CA PHE A 71 11.89 2.66 9.16
C PHE A 71 13.25 2.97 9.77
N ILE A 72 13.46 4.16 10.34
CA ILE A 72 14.78 4.60 10.81
C ILE A 72 15.34 3.65 11.88
N PRO A 73 14.63 3.32 12.98
CA PRO A 73 15.18 2.41 13.99
C PRO A 73 15.44 0.99 13.46
N LEU A 74 14.60 0.51 12.54
CA LEU A 74 14.67 -0.85 11.99
C LEU A 74 15.76 -0.99 10.92
N ALA A 75 16.10 0.08 10.21
CA ALA A 75 17.13 0.07 9.18
C ALA A 75 18.56 0.00 9.76
N PHE A 76 18.74 0.34 11.03
CA PHE A 76 20.03 0.39 11.72
C PHE A 76 20.14 -0.58 12.91
N SER A 77 19.12 -1.41 13.15
CA SER A 77 19.12 -2.49 14.16
C SER A 77 19.71 -3.77 13.60
#